data_AF-A0AAN8LQE8-F1
#
_entry.id   AF-A0AAN8LQE8-F1
#
_cell.length_a   1.000
_cell.length_b   1.000
_cell.length_c   1.000
_cell.angle_alpha   90.00
_cell.angle_beta   90.00
_cell.angle_gamma   90.00
#
_symmetry.space_group_name_H-M   'P 1'
#
loop_
_entity.id
_entity.type
_entity.pdbx_description
1 polymer ?
#
loop_
_entity_poly.entity_id
_entity_poly.type
_entity_poly.pdbx_seq_one_letter_code
_entity_poly.pdbx_strand_id
1 'polypeptide(L)'
;MEEKKKDGDPEIQEHGPEHWFSKWERQCLAEAEQRESNEEEADNDQDKLWHLFQNSATAVAQLYKDRVCHQQGGLSLWVPFQNAATAVTNLYKESVEAHQRSYDLGLQISHQRRNKDVLAWVKKRRRTIRREDLISFLCGRAPPPGAPEPPSPQDTD
;
A
#
# COMPACT_ATOMS: atom_id res chain seq x y z
N MET A 1 -39.96 42.01 -39.71
CA MET A 1 -40.17 40.78 -38.93
C MET A 1 -39.21 39.75 -39.52
N GLU A 2 -38.03 39.50 -38.95
CA GLU A 2 -37.82 38.68 -37.72
C GLU A 2 -38.61 37.36 -37.85
N GLU A 3 -38.05 36.16 -37.85
CA GLU A 3 -37.01 35.49 -37.05
C GLU A 3 -36.90 34.07 -37.70
N LYS A 4 -35.93 33.16 -37.50
CA LYS A 4 -34.62 33.09 -36.85
C LYS A 4 -34.16 31.66 -37.15
N LYS A 5 -33.01 31.52 -37.79
CA LYS A 5 -32.29 30.26 -37.97
C LYS A 5 -31.76 29.88 -36.58
N LYS A 6 -32.31 28.85 -35.94
CA LYS A 6 -31.66 28.22 -34.77
C LYS A 6 -30.84 27.07 -35.30
N ASP A 7 -29.63 27.40 -35.74
CA ASP A 7 -28.56 26.43 -35.87
C ASP A 7 -28.32 25.83 -34.47
N GLY A 8 -28.50 24.52 -34.39
CA GLY A 8 -28.25 23.74 -33.19
C GLY A 8 -26.77 23.87 -32.83
N ASP A 9 -26.54 24.43 -31.66
CA ASP A 9 -25.28 24.33 -30.94
C ASP A 9 -24.93 22.83 -30.86
N PRO A 10 -23.82 22.36 -31.44
CA PRO A 10 -23.36 21.01 -31.17
C PRO A 10 -22.94 21.01 -29.71
N GLU A 11 -23.82 20.50 -28.88
CA GLU A 11 -23.58 20.02 -27.53
C GLU A 11 -22.15 19.48 -27.50
N ILE A 12 -21.25 20.25 -26.86
CA ILE A 12 -19.88 19.85 -26.62
C ILE A 12 -20.04 18.60 -25.77
N GLN A 13 -19.99 17.43 -26.41
CA GLN A 13 -19.78 16.18 -25.72
C GLN A 13 -18.50 16.40 -24.94
N GLU A 14 -18.64 16.64 -23.64
CA GLU A 14 -17.55 16.54 -22.69
C GLU A 14 -17.10 15.08 -22.74
N HIS A 15 -16.29 14.77 -23.75
CA HIS A 15 -15.66 13.48 -23.85
C HIS A 15 -14.72 13.41 -22.66
N GLY A 16 -15.13 12.62 -21.66
CA GLY A 16 -14.28 12.29 -20.54
C GLY A 16 -12.93 11.74 -21.02
N PRO A 17 -11.93 11.67 -20.12
CA PRO A 17 -10.59 11.18 -20.40
C PRO A 17 -10.54 9.70 -20.81
N GLU A 18 -11.62 9.10 -21.29
CA GLU A 18 -11.66 7.75 -21.83
C GLU A 18 -11.46 7.76 -23.36
N HIS A 19 -11.88 8.80 -24.08
CA HIS A 19 -11.97 8.74 -25.54
C HIS A 19 -10.60 8.81 -26.27
N TRP A 20 -9.63 9.49 -25.66
CA TRP A 20 -8.27 9.72 -26.16
C TRP A 20 -7.26 8.60 -25.84
N PHE A 21 -7.65 7.56 -25.10
CA PHE A 21 -6.82 6.37 -24.88
C PHE A 21 -7.12 5.30 -25.92
N SER A 22 -6.07 4.66 -26.42
CA SER A 22 -6.18 3.45 -27.22
C SER A 22 -6.84 2.31 -26.42
N LYS A 23 -7.36 1.30 -27.12
CA LYS A 23 -7.94 0.11 -26.47
C LYS A 23 -6.94 -0.58 -25.53
N TRP A 24 -5.67 -0.61 -25.92
CA TRP A 24 -4.60 -1.20 -25.11
C TRP A 24 -4.34 -0.40 -23.82
N GLU A 25 -4.26 0.93 -23.91
CA GLU A 25 -4.08 1.78 -22.72
C GLU A 25 -5.23 1.65 -21.73
N ARG A 26 -6.48 1.57 -22.22
CA ARG A 26 -7.66 1.34 -21.36
C ARG A 26 -7.58 0.00 -20.62
N GLN A 27 -7.11 -1.05 -21.30
CA GLN A 27 -6.90 -2.36 -20.67
C GLN A 27 -5.85 -2.26 -19.55
N CYS A 28 -4.71 -1.61 -19.80
CA CYS A 28 -3.68 -1.41 -18.79
C CYS A 28 -4.18 -0.60 -17.58
N LEU A 29 -5.00 0.42 -17.80
CA LEU A 29 -5.60 1.24 -16.74
C LEU A 29 -6.57 0.42 -15.88
N ALA A 30 -7.43 -0.38 -16.50
CA ALA A 30 -8.36 -1.26 -15.78
C ALA A 30 -7.63 -2.31 -14.93
N GLU A 31 -6.58 -2.93 -15.48
CA GLU A 31 -5.75 -3.89 -14.74
C GLU A 31 -5.03 -3.26 -13.53
N ALA A 32 -4.61 -1.99 -13.64
CA ALA A 32 -3.96 -1.28 -12.56
C ALA A 32 -4.94 -0.88 -11.43
N GLU A 33 -6.21 -0.64 -11.75
CA GLU A 33 -7.26 -0.34 -10.78
C GLU A 33 -7.73 -1.58 -10.02
N GLN A 34 -7.72 -2.74 -10.68
CA GLN A 34 -8.19 -4.02 -10.13
C GLN A 34 -7.18 -4.71 -9.20
N ARG A 35 -5.92 -4.26 -9.17
CA ARG A 35 -4.95 -4.72 -8.15
C ARG A 35 -5.37 -4.15 -6.79
N GLU A 36 -6.20 -4.91 -6.08
CA GLU A 36 -6.55 -4.65 -4.68
C GLU A 36 -5.32 -4.78 -3.77
N SER A 37 -5.37 -4.07 -2.66
CA SER A 37 -4.30 -4.04 -1.65
C SER A 37 -4.43 -5.30 -0.79
N ASN A 38 -3.39 -6.13 -0.70
CA ASN A 38 -3.32 -7.31 0.18
C ASN A 38 -3.26 -6.95 1.68
N GLU A 39 -3.91 -5.87 2.12
CA GLU A 39 -3.92 -5.37 3.50
C GLU A 39 -4.53 -6.40 4.47
N GLU A 40 -5.53 -7.16 4.04
CA GLU A 40 -6.17 -8.22 4.85
C GLU A 40 -5.20 -9.35 5.26
N GLU A 41 -4.19 -9.63 4.43
CA GLU A 41 -3.21 -10.68 4.69
C GLU A 41 -2.22 -10.26 5.79
N ALA A 42 -1.91 -8.96 5.88
CA ALA A 42 -1.04 -8.41 6.92
C ALA A 42 -1.70 -8.43 8.30
N ASP A 43 -3.00 -8.12 8.38
CA ASP A 43 -3.77 -8.19 9.62
C ASP A 43 -3.84 -9.63 10.16
N ASN A 44 -4.03 -10.61 9.27
CA ASN A 44 -4.04 -12.02 9.64
C ASN A 44 -2.67 -12.50 10.19
N ASP A 45 -1.56 -12.04 9.59
CA ASP A 45 -0.21 -12.31 10.08
C ASP A 45 0.01 -11.72 11.49
N GLN A 46 -0.51 -10.52 11.75
CA GLN A 46 -0.42 -9.88 13.06
C GLN A 46 -1.19 -10.64 14.15
N ASP A 47 -2.42 -11.06 13.87
CA ASP A 47 -3.23 -11.86 14.79
C ASP A 47 -2.58 -13.22 15.07
N LYS A 48 -2.05 -13.89 14.04
CA LYS A 48 -1.30 -15.14 14.18
C LYS A 48 -0.08 -14.97 15.09
N LEU A 49 0.73 -13.94 14.87
CA LEU A 49 1.91 -13.66 15.69
C LEU A 49 1.53 -13.36 17.14
N TRP A 50 0.44 -12.63 17.36
CA TRP A 50 -0.07 -12.36 18.69
C TRP A 50 -0.44 -13.64 19.44
N HIS A 51 -1.13 -14.57 18.77
CA HIS A 51 -1.45 -15.86 19.37
C HIS A 51 -0.21 -16.71 19.66
N LEU A 52 0.78 -16.73 18.76
CA LEU A 52 2.06 -17.44 19.01
C LEU A 52 2.81 -16.83 20.20
N PHE A 53 2.78 -15.50 20.33
CA PHE A 53 3.36 -14.80 21.47
C PHE A 53 2.67 -15.21 22.77
N GLN A 54 1.34 -15.19 22.81
CA GLN A 54 0.57 -15.62 23.99
C GLN A 54 0.86 -17.08 24.37
N ASN A 55 0.92 -17.97 23.38
CA ASN A 55 1.25 -19.38 23.60
C ASN A 55 2.67 -19.55 24.17
N SER A 56 3.64 -18.86 23.59
CA SER A 56 5.03 -18.85 24.07
C SER A 56 5.13 -18.32 25.50
N ALA A 57 4.50 -17.19 25.80
CA ALA A 57 4.49 -16.61 27.15
C ALA A 57 3.85 -17.57 28.17
N THR A 58 2.75 -18.22 27.79
CA THR A 58 2.05 -19.20 28.63
C THR A 58 2.92 -20.43 28.89
N ALA A 59 3.59 -20.97 27.87
CA ALA A 59 4.48 -22.12 28.00
C ALA A 59 5.68 -21.82 28.92
N VAL A 60 6.25 -20.61 28.82
CA VAL A 60 7.34 -20.16 29.71
C VAL A 60 6.85 -19.98 31.15
N ALA A 61 5.68 -19.37 31.35
CA ALA A 61 5.09 -19.21 32.68
C ALA A 61 4.82 -20.58 33.33
N GLN A 62 4.30 -21.54 32.56
CA GLN A 62 4.04 -22.88 33.03
C GLN A 62 5.32 -23.63 33.39
N LEU A 63 6.39 -23.50 32.61
CA LEU A 63 7.70 -24.06 32.95
C LEU A 63 8.21 -23.56 34.30
N TYR A 64 8.05 -22.26 34.59
CA TYR A 64 8.46 -21.70 35.89
C TYR A 64 7.59 -22.24 37.04
N LYS A 65 6.27 -22.34 36.83
CA LYS A 65 5.34 -22.91 37.81
C LYS A 65 5.67 -24.38 38.11
N ASP A 66 5.90 -25.18 37.08
CA ASP A 66 6.21 -26.61 37.22
C ASP A 66 7.59 -26.84 37.86
N ARG A 67 8.54 -25.90 37.70
CA ARG A 67 9.82 -25.90 38.43
C ARG A 67 9.63 -25.79 39.94
N VAL A 68 8.71 -24.94 40.38
CA VAL A 68 8.38 -24.79 41.82
C VAL A 68 7.74 -26.08 42.35
N CYS A 69 6.82 -26.68 41.58
CA CYS A 69 6.20 -27.96 41.95
C CYS A 69 7.18 -29.15 41.91
N HIS A 70 8.16 -29.17 40.99
CA HIS A 70 9.19 -30.23 40.92
C HIS A 70 10.03 -30.29 42.18
N GLN A 71 10.43 -29.14 42.75
CA GLN A 71 11.13 -29.08 44.04
C GLN A 71 10.34 -29.73 45.18
N GLN A 72 9.01 -29.84 45.05
CA GLN A 72 8.11 -30.40 46.06
C GLN A 72 7.65 -31.83 45.75
N GLY A 73 7.77 -32.31 44.51
CA GLY A 73 7.09 -33.54 44.06
C GLY A 73 7.75 -34.36 42.94
N GLY A 74 8.98 -34.06 42.50
CA GLY A 74 9.77 -34.96 41.65
C GLY A 74 9.35 -35.08 40.16
N LEU A 75 8.44 -34.23 39.66
CA LEU A 75 7.96 -34.24 38.26
C LEU A 75 9.02 -33.83 37.22
N SER A 76 9.22 -34.57 36.13
CA SER A 76 10.23 -34.20 35.11
C SER A 76 9.98 -32.82 34.48
N LEU A 77 10.98 -31.93 34.57
CA LEU A 77 10.96 -30.59 33.95
C LEU A 77 11.29 -30.60 32.46
N TRP A 78 11.71 -31.75 31.93
CA TRP A 78 12.11 -31.86 30.54
C TRP A 78 10.97 -31.56 29.56
N VAL A 79 9.78 -32.09 29.82
CA VAL A 79 8.62 -31.92 28.92
C VAL A 79 8.13 -30.45 28.90
N PRO A 80 7.90 -29.77 30.04
CA PRO A 80 7.57 -28.34 30.05
C PRO A 80 8.65 -27.48 29.39
N PHE A 81 9.93 -27.82 29.57
CA PHE A 81 11.04 -27.12 28.94
C PHE A 81 10.99 -27.25 27.41
N GLN A 82 10.83 -28.48 26.91
CA GLN A 82 10.74 -28.75 25.49
C GLN A 82 9.55 -28.02 24.85
N ASN A 83 8.40 -27.99 25.53
CA ASN A 83 7.22 -27.24 25.07
C ASN A 83 7.51 -25.73 24.96
N ALA A 84 8.08 -25.14 26.02
CA ALA A 84 8.44 -23.72 26.00
C ALA A 84 9.46 -23.38 24.90
N ALA A 85 10.51 -24.20 24.75
CA ALA A 85 11.51 -24.03 23.70
C ALA A 85 10.90 -24.13 22.29
N THR A 86 9.97 -25.05 22.08
CA THR A 86 9.26 -25.23 20.80
C THR A 86 8.36 -24.03 20.50
N ALA A 87 7.60 -23.56 21.49
CA ALA A 87 6.73 -22.38 21.34
C ALA A 87 7.52 -21.11 20.98
N VAL A 88 8.66 -20.87 21.67
CA VAL A 88 9.56 -19.74 21.37
C VAL A 88 10.17 -19.86 19.98
N THR A 89 10.60 -21.06 19.58
CA THR A 89 11.19 -21.30 18.25
C THR A 89 10.18 -21.04 17.14
N ASN A 90 8.95 -21.52 17.30
CA ASN A 90 7.87 -21.28 16.34
C ASN A 90 7.54 -19.79 16.23
N LEU A 91 7.44 -19.09 17.36
CA LEU A 91 7.23 -17.64 17.37
C LEU A 91 8.33 -16.90 16.61
N TYR A 92 9.60 -17.23 16.86
CA TYR A 92 10.72 -16.60 16.16
C TYR A 92 10.67 -16.83 14.65
N LYS A 93 10.48 -18.09 14.23
CA LYS A 93 10.41 -18.46 12.82
C LYS A 93 9.29 -17.70 12.09
N GLU A 94 8.09 -17.76 12.65
CA GLU A 94 6.92 -17.09 12.07
C GLU A 94 7.07 -15.57 12.07
N SER A 95 7.72 -14.98 13.08
CA SER A 95 7.99 -13.55 13.12
C SER A 95 8.94 -13.10 12.02
N VAL A 96 9.98 -13.89 11.71
CA VAL A 96 10.91 -13.57 10.61
C VAL A 96 10.20 -13.66 9.26
N GLU A 97 9.40 -14.71 9.05
CA GLU A 97 8.64 -14.90 7.80
C GLU A 97 7.59 -13.80 7.59
N ALA A 98 6.82 -13.48 8.63
CA ALA A 98 5.85 -12.40 8.59
C ALA A 98 6.52 -11.04 8.33
N HIS A 99 7.67 -10.75 8.97
CA HIS A 99 8.40 -9.51 8.73
C HIS A 99 8.84 -9.37 7.27
N GLN A 100 9.36 -10.45 6.67
CA GLN A 100 9.72 -10.45 5.25
C GLN A 100 8.50 -10.23 4.36
N ARG A 101 7.38 -10.92 4.61
CA ARG A 101 6.12 -10.72 3.88
C ARG A 101 5.63 -9.27 3.98
N SER A 102 5.62 -8.69 5.18
CA SER A 102 5.22 -7.30 5.41
C SER A 102 6.13 -6.31 4.68
N TYR A 103 7.44 -6.56 4.64
CA TYR A 103 8.39 -5.73 3.91
C TYR A 103 8.10 -5.75 2.40
N ASP A 104 7.94 -6.94 1.82
CA ASP A 104 7.64 -7.10 0.40
C ASP A 104 6.27 -6.50 0.03
N LEU A 105 5.26 -6.70 0.89
CA LEU A 105 3.95 -6.06 0.73
C LEU A 105 4.05 -4.54 0.78
N GLY A 106 4.82 -3.97 1.72
CA GLY A 106 5.06 -2.53 1.80
C GLY A 106 5.71 -1.96 0.54
N LEU A 107 6.67 -2.68 -0.04
CA LEU A 107 7.25 -2.33 -1.34
C LEU A 107 6.19 -2.35 -2.44
N GLN A 108 5.35 -3.38 -2.51
CA GLN A 108 4.28 -3.48 -3.51
C GLN A 108 3.26 -2.35 -3.38
N ILE A 109 2.76 -2.09 -2.17
CA ILE A 109 1.81 -1.01 -1.88
C ILE A 109 2.40 0.34 -2.30
N SER A 110 3.66 0.61 -1.96
CA SER A 110 4.33 1.85 -2.35
C SER A 110 4.45 2.01 -3.88
N HIS A 111 4.78 0.92 -4.58
CA HIS A 111 4.84 0.88 -6.03
C HIS A 111 3.46 1.13 -6.65
N GLN A 112 2.43 0.47 -6.13
CA GLN A 112 1.06 0.66 -6.57
C GLN A 112 0.58 2.09 -6.34
N ARG A 113 0.84 2.67 -5.16
CA ARG A 113 0.46 4.05 -4.83
C ARG A 113 1.12 5.05 -5.77
N ARG A 114 2.43 4.97 -5.97
CA ARG A 114 3.16 5.83 -6.91
C ARG A 114 2.62 5.69 -8.33
N ASN A 115 2.34 4.46 -8.77
CA ASN A 115 1.77 4.22 -10.09
C ASN A 115 0.37 4.82 -10.22
N LYS A 116 -0.50 4.68 -9.21
CA LYS A 116 -1.83 5.30 -9.17
C LYS A 116 -1.75 6.81 -9.32
N ASP A 117 -0.82 7.48 -8.63
CA ASP A 117 -0.64 8.93 -8.73
C ASP A 117 -0.19 9.36 -10.14
N VAL A 118 0.75 8.63 -10.74
CA VAL A 118 1.23 8.90 -12.11
C VAL A 118 0.13 8.64 -13.13
N LEU A 119 -0.62 7.55 -13.00
CA LEU A 119 -1.75 7.23 -13.88
C LEU A 119 -2.86 8.29 -13.77
N ALA A 120 -3.16 8.76 -12.55
CA ALA A 120 -4.09 9.86 -12.33
C ALA A 120 -3.62 11.15 -13.04
N TRP A 121 -2.31 11.40 -13.08
CA TRP A 121 -1.74 12.50 -13.86
C TRP A 121 -1.88 12.29 -15.38
N VAL A 122 -1.58 11.11 -15.91
CA VAL A 122 -1.72 10.79 -17.36
C VAL A 122 -3.17 10.96 -17.83
N LYS A 123 -4.14 10.70 -16.95
CA LYS A 123 -5.58 10.92 -17.19
C LYS A 123 -5.99 12.40 -17.25
N LYS A 124 -5.13 13.37 -16.89
CA LYS A 124 -5.45 14.81 -16.96
C LYS A 124 -5.24 15.39 -18.35
N ARG A 125 -6.18 16.20 -18.84
CA ARG A 125 -6.15 16.87 -20.17
C ARG A 125 -4.82 17.58 -20.47
N ARG A 126 -4.20 18.23 -19.49
CA ARG A 126 -2.83 18.78 -19.60
C ARG A 126 -1.81 17.74 -19.11
N ARG A 127 -1.13 17.10 -20.07
CA ARG A 127 -0.15 16.03 -19.86
C ARG A 127 1.30 16.50 -19.78
N THR A 128 1.55 17.80 -19.69
CA THR A 128 2.89 18.35 -19.49
C THR A 128 3.12 18.60 -18.00
N ILE A 129 4.25 18.11 -17.48
CA ILE A 129 4.68 18.37 -16.10
C ILE A 129 5.97 19.18 -16.15
N ARG A 130 6.04 20.24 -15.33
CA ARG A 130 7.26 21.04 -15.22
C ARG A 130 8.29 20.28 -14.39
N ARG A 131 9.58 20.53 -14.64
CA ARG A 131 10.68 19.82 -13.97
C ARG A 131 10.61 20.00 -12.45
N GLU A 132 10.40 21.22 -12.01
CA GLU A 132 10.28 21.66 -10.62
C GLU A 132 9.08 21.04 -9.91
N ASP A 133 7.94 20.91 -10.60
CA ASP A 133 6.74 20.28 -10.06
C ASP A 133 6.96 18.76 -9.91
N LEU A 134 7.61 18.13 -10.89
CA LEU A 134 7.98 16.72 -10.82
C LEU A 134 8.98 16.45 -9.68
N ILE A 135 10.02 17.28 -9.55
CA ILE A 135 11.00 17.15 -8.45
C ILE A 135 10.30 17.35 -7.10
N SER A 136 9.43 18.35 -6.99
CA SER A 136 8.67 18.65 -5.77
C SER A 136 7.79 17.47 -5.36
N PHE A 137 7.09 16.88 -6.33
CA PHE A 137 6.25 15.70 -6.14
C PHE A 137 7.08 14.48 -5.69
N LEU A 138 8.16 14.14 -6.41
CA LEU A 138 9.00 12.98 -6.11
C LEU A 138 9.74 13.09 -4.77
N CYS A 139 10.10 14.32 -4.35
CA CYS A 139 10.81 14.56 -3.10
C CYS A 139 9.88 14.89 -1.91
N GLY A 140 8.57 15.04 -2.13
CA GLY A 140 7.63 15.48 -1.10
C GLY A 140 7.94 16.87 -0.54
N ARG A 141 8.59 17.74 -1.32
CA ARG A 141 8.98 19.10 -0.92
C ARG A 141 8.27 20.11 -1.79
N ALA A 142 7.57 21.06 -1.20
CA ALA A 142 7.02 22.18 -1.96
C ALA A 142 8.16 23.05 -2.52
N PRO A 143 8.01 23.63 -3.72
CA PRO A 143 8.95 24.63 -4.21
C PRO A 143 8.99 25.83 -3.25
N PRO A 144 10.14 26.52 -3.11
CA PRO A 144 10.26 27.68 -2.22
C PRO A 144 9.18 28.73 -2.53
N PRO A 145 8.57 29.37 -1.51
CA PRO A 145 7.64 30.48 -1.75
C PRO A 145 8.35 31.58 -2.55
N GLY A 146 7.84 31.92 -3.73
CA GLY A 146 8.41 32.96 -4.60
C GLY A 146 9.22 32.45 -5.80
N ALA A 147 9.20 31.14 -6.10
CA ALA A 147 9.65 30.69 -7.41
C ALA A 147 8.78 31.37 -8.50
N PRO A 148 9.39 32.01 -9.51
CA PRO A 148 8.63 32.72 -10.54
C PRO A 148 7.65 31.76 -11.22
N GLU A 149 6.38 32.18 -11.28
CA GLU A 149 5.37 31.52 -12.09
C GLU A 149 5.84 31.60 -13.55
N PRO A 150 5.88 30.48 -14.28
CA PRO A 150 6.37 30.46 -15.65
C PRO A 150 5.39 31.27 -16.51
N PRO A 151 5.88 31.89 -17.58
CA PRO A 151 4.98 32.48 -18.56
C PRO A 151 4.06 31.38 -19.12
N SER A 152 2.75 31.66 -19.12
CA SER A 152 1.76 30.85 -19.82
C SER A 152 2.23 30.61 -21.26
N PRO A 153 2.09 29.38 -21.80
CA PRO A 153 2.39 29.15 -23.21
C PRO A 153 1.45 30.06 -24.01
N GLN A 154 2.02 31.10 -24.62
CA GLN A 154 1.29 31.95 -25.55
C GLN A 154 1.00 31.10 -26.78
N ASP A 155 -0.27 31.02 -27.16
CA ASP A 155 -0.69 30.45 -28.43
C ASP A 155 0.00 31.25 -29.54
N THR A 156 1.01 30.66 -30.15
CA THR A 156 1.58 31.17 -31.41
C THR A 156 0.66 30.69 -32.53
N ASP A 157 -0.05 31.66 -33.13
CA ASP A 157 -0.80 31.55 -34.40
C ASP A 157 -0.03 30.80 -35.50
#